data_AF-A0A8B9VV17-F1
#
_entry.id   AF-A0A8B9VV17-F1
#
_cell.length_a   1.000
_cell.length_b   1.000
_cell.length_c   1.000
_cell.angle_alpha   90.00
_cell.angle_beta   90.00
_cell.angle_gamma   90.00
#
_symmetry.space_group_name_H-M   'P 1'
#
loop_
_entity.id
_entity.type
_entity.pdbx_description
1 polymer ?
#
loop_
_entity_poly.entity_id
_entity_poly.type
_entity_poly.pdbx_seq_one_letter_code
_entity_poly.pdbx_strand_id
1 'polypeptide(L)'
;MLSERLQELEEVSKELLKVLLEDWAGARLRRSLDKRRRAEDKLLATQATTAQMITGGCPPAPPGFNFVPPPPHFLSLSLFFFGVVAELAAAEEAVARSLLERQEELKRGRRRLRELEEEVERAREAGATLQATNNALRQELEELRGQSRRLEEGGEQEDEAVPSAAYVTQLYYKISRIDWDYEAEPARIKGIHYGPDIAQPIDIDGRQHSRCFVSDYLWSLVPTAW
;
A
#
# COMPACT_ATOMS: atom_id res chain seq x y z
N MET A 1 15.47 19.82 25.82
CA MET A 1 16.21 18.61 26.24
C MET A 1 15.92 17.37 25.40
N LEU A 2 14.72 16.77 25.40
CA LEU A 2 14.48 15.56 24.57
C LEU A 2 14.40 15.85 23.06
N SER A 3 13.85 17.00 22.67
CA SER A 3 13.79 17.45 21.27
C SER A 3 15.17 17.73 20.70
N GLU A 4 16.04 18.40 21.46
CA GLU A 4 17.43 18.71 21.05
C GLU A 4 18.25 17.44 20.83
N ARG A 5 18.12 16.45 21.73
CA ARG A 5 18.81 15.15 21.57
C ARG A 5 18.35 14.36 20.35
N LEU A 6 17.06 14.44 20.00
CA LEU A 6 16.54 13.81 18.79
C LEU A 6 17.08 14.48 17.53
N GLN A 7 17.19 15.81 17.54
CA GLN A 7 17.70 16.59 16.43
C GLN A 7 19.20 16.34 16.21
N GLU A 8 20.00 16.28 17.28
CA GLU A 8 21.42 15.90 17.22
C GLU A 8 21.61 14.49 16.64
N LEU A 9 20.75 13.54 17.02
CA LEU A 9 20.82 12.16 16.53
C LEU A 9 20.46 12.06 15.04
N GLU A 10 19.49 12.86 14.59
CA GLU A 10 19.10 12.96 13.19
C GLU A 10 20.24 13.57 12.34
N GLU A 11 20.94 14.58 12.87
CA GLU A 11 22.03 15.26 12.19
C GLU A 11 23.28 14.36 12.07
N VAL A 12 23.61 13.61 13.13
CA VAL A 12 24.66 12.58 13.10
C VAL A 12 24.30 11.46 12.12
N SER A 13 23.04 11.04 12.06
CA SER A 13 22.56 10.04 11.09
C SER A 13 22.70 10.53 9.64
N LYS A 14 22.37 11.80 9.36
CA LYS A 14 22.54 12.43 8.04
C LYS A 14 24.01 12.52 7.63
N GLU A 15 24.90 12.91 8.54
CA GLU A 15 26.34 12.98 8.25
C GLU A 15 26.95 11.58 8.03
N LEU A 16 26.57 10.58 8.83
CA LEU A 16 26.97 9.19 8.59
C LEU A 16 26.45 8.67 7.24
N LEU A 17 25.21 8.99 6.89
CA LEU A 17 24.64 8.62 5.60
C LEU A 17 25.37 9.32 4.45
N LYS A 18 25.80 10.57 4.62
CA LYS A 18 26.58 11.32 3.62
C LYS A 18 27.97 10.72 3.41
N VAL A 19 28.67 10.37 4.49
CA VAL A 19 29.96 9.67 4.43
C VAL A 19 29.82 8.27 3.80
N LEU A 20 28.69 7.58 4.00
CA LEU A 20 28.38 6.30 3.35
C LEU A 20 27.89 6.46 1.89
N LEU A 21 27.30 7.61 1.54
CA LEU A 21 26.86 7.98 0.19
C LEU A 21 28.04 8.40 -0.69
N GLU A 22 29.04 9.05 -0.08
CA GLU A 22 30.33 9.26 -0.69
C GLU A 22 30.99 7.89 -0.86
N ASP A 23 30.93 7.36 -2.09
CA ASP A 23 31.51 6.09 -2.55
C ASP A 23 33.05 6.07 -2.44
N TRP A 24 33.64 6.88 -1.56
CA TRP A 24 35.06 6.99 -1.31
C TRP A 24 35.65 5.67 -0.83
N ALA A 25 34.96 4.93 0.03
CA ALA A 25 35.40 3.61 0.46
C ALA A 25 35.40 2.60 -0.71
N GLY A 26 34.34 2.57 -1.53
CA GLY A 26 34.24 1.71 -2.70
C GLY A 26 35.25 2.06 -3.79
N ALA A 27 35.40 3.36 -4.09
CA ALA A 27 36.39 3.88 -5.03
C ALA A 27 37.83 3.63 -4.55
N ARG A 28 38.09 3.74 -3.24
CA ARG A 28 39.40 3.45 -2.65
C ARG A 28 39.74 1.96 -2.72
N LEU A 29 38.77 1.08 -2.47
CA LEU A 29 38.93 -0.37 -2.62
C LEU A 29 39.18 -0.75 -4.08
N ARG A 30 38.39 -0.23 -5.02
CA ARG A 30 38.61 -0.42 -6.47
C ARG A 30 40.01 0.01 -6.90
N ARG A 31 40.44 1.21 -6.51
CA ARG A 31 41.80 1.72 -6.79
C ARG A 31 42.90 0.87 -6.16
N SER A 32 42.65 0.30 -4.98
CA SER A 32 43.62 -0.58 -4.31
C SER A 32 43.76 -1.92 -5.03
N LEU A 33 42.64 -2.52 -5.43
CA LEU A 33 42.62 -3.77 -6.20
C LEU A 33 43.29 -3.59 -7.57
N ASP A 34 43.00 -2.50 -8.28
CA ASP A 34 43.63 -2.19 -9.56
C ASP A 34 45.16 -2.01 -9.43
N LYS A 35 45.62 -1.41 -8.33
CA LYS A 35 47.07 -1.27 -8.06
C LYS A 35 47.74 -2.61 -7.81
N ARG A 36 47.10 -3.51 -7.06
CA ARG A 36 47.64 -4.86 -6.80
C ARG A 36 47.70 -5.68 -8.08
N ARG A 37 46.63 -5.68 -8.88
CA ARG A 37 46.59 -6.36 -10.19
C ARG A 37 47.71 -5.91 -11.12
N ARG A 38 47.96 -4.60 -11.20
CA ARG A 38 49.10 -4.05 -11.98
C ARG A 38 50.46 -4.47 -11.45
N ALA A 39 50.61 -4.69 -10.14
CA ALA A 39 51.85 -5.15 -9.55
C ALA A 39 52.10 -6.64 -9.88
N GLU A 40 51.04 -7.46 -9.83
CA GLU A 40 51.09 -8.87 -10.24
C GLU A 40 51.43 -9.02 -11.72
N ASP A 41 50.78 -8.25 -12.61
CA ASP A 41 51.10 -8.25 -14.05
C ASP A 41 52.57 -7.91 -14.31
N LYS A 42 53.14 -6.96 -13.54
CA LYS A 42 54.57 -6.60 -13.64
C LYS A 42 55.48 -7.71 -13.14
N LEU A 43 55.14 -8.38 -12.05
CA LEU A 43 55.91 -9.51 -11.53
C LEU A 43 55.93 -10.67 -12.53
N LEU A 44 54.78 -11.02 -13.10
CA LEU A 44 54.66 -12.03 -14.15
C LEU A 44 55.48 -11.65 -15.38
N ALA A 45 55.45 -10.39 -15.81
CA ALA A 45 56.28 -9.90 -16.90
C ALA A 45 57.78 -10.01 -16.60
N THR A 46 58.22 -9.58 -15.40
CA THR A 46 59.64 -9.70 -15.00
C THR A 46 60.10 -11.15 -14.92
N GLN A 47 59.24 -12.06 -14.47
CA GLN A 47 59.51 -13.49 -14.41
C GLN A 47 59.62 -14.09 -15.82
N ALA A 48 58.72 -13.71 -16.74
CA ALA A 48 58.80 -14.12 -18.14
C ALA A 48 60.10 -13.65 -18.80
N THR A 49 60.51 -12.40 -18.55
CA THR A 49 61.78 -11.85 -19.05
C THR A 49 62.99 -12.58 -18.45
N THR A 50 63.01 -12.87 -17.14
CA THR A 50 64.12 -13.62 -16.52
C THR A 50 64.16 -15.07 -16.98
N ALA A 51 63.02 -15.73 -17.15
CA ALA A 51 62.95 -17.08 -17.71
C ALA A 51 63.49 -17.10 -19.16
N GLN A 52 63.21 -16.08 -19.97
CA GLN A 52 63.78 -15.92 -21.30
C GLN A 52 65.30 -15.66 -21.27
N MET A 53 65.82 -14.93 -20.28
CA MET A 53 67.27 -14.77 -20.11
C MET A 53 67.98 -16.06 -19.67
N ILE A 54 67.29 -16.94 -18.93
CA ILE A 54 67.84 -18.23 -18.47
C ILE A 54 67.80 -19.29 -19.59
N THR A 55 66.76 -19.26 -20.43
CA THR A 55 66.57 -20.23 -21.52
C THR A 55 67.11 -19.75 -22.88
N GLY A 56 67.28 -18.45 -23.07
CA GLY A 56 67.85 -17.82 -24.25
C GLY A 56 69.29 -17.36 -24.02
N GLY A 57 70.25 -18.24 -24.35
CA GLY A 57 71.62 -17.86 -24.69
C GLY A 57 72.50 -17.30 -23.57
N CYS A 58 73.03 -18.19 -22.72
CA CYS A 58 74.15 -17.86 -21.83
C CYS A 58 75.46 -17.76 -22.65
N PRO A 59 76.20 -16.62 -22.66
CA PRO A 59 77.58 -16.62 -23.10
C PRO A 59 78.44 -17.46 -22.12
N PRO A 60 79.48 -18.17 -22.59
CA PRO A 60 80.24 -19.08 -21.73
C PRO A 60 80.86 -18.33 -20.55
N ALA A 61 80.55 -18.80 -19.33
CA ALA A 61 81.07 -18.23 -18.09
C ALA A 61 82.60 -18.38 -17.99
N PRO A 62 83.31 -17.39 -17.43
CA PRO A 62 84.74 -17.52 -17.15
C PRO A 62 85.00 -18.63 -16.11
N PRO A 63 86.11 -19.38 -16.24
CA PRO A 63 86.41 -20.49 -15.34
C PRO A 63 86.68 -19.96 -13.92
N GLY A 64 85.80 -20.31 -12.96
CA GLY A 64 86.03 -20.02 -11.54
C GLY A 64 84.81 -19.86 -10.63
N PHE A 65 83.58 -19.75 -11.15
CA PHE A 65 82.39 -19.61 -10.30
C PHE A 65 81.65 -20.94 -10.11
N ASN A 66 81.77 -21.51 -8.92
CA ASN A 66 80.93 -22.62 -8.47
C ASN A 66 79.51 -22.09 -8.20
N PHE A 67 78.56 -22.48 -9.04
CA PHE A 67 77.13 -22.27 -8.77
C PHE A 67 76.71 -23.19 -7.63
N VAL A 68 76.48 -22.63 -6.45
CA VAL A 68 75.90 -23.36 -5.31
C VAL A 68 74.38 -23.38 -5.50
N PRO A 69 73.75 -24.54 -5.73
CA PRO A 69 72.29 -24.62 -5.83
C PRO A 69 71.67 -24.23 -4.48
N PRO A 70 70.56 -23.48 -4.47
CA PRO A 70 69.90 -23.09 -3.23
C PRO A 70 69.44 -24.35 -2.48
N PRO A 71 69.53 -24.37 -1.13
CA PRO A 71 69.13 -25.52 -0.34
C PRO A 71 67.64 -25.86 -0.56
N PRO A 72 67.26 -27.15 -0.63
CA PRO A 72 65.92 -27.60 -1.02
C PRO A 72 64.79 -27.07 -0.11
N HIS A 73 65.12 -26.75 1.15
CA HIS A 73 64.19 -26.15 2.11
C HIS A 73 63.77 -24.72 1.73
N PHE A 74 64.58 -23.99 0.97
CA PHE A 74 64.31 -22.61 0.56
C PHE A 74 63.20 -22.55 -0.51
N LEU A 75 63.19 -23.51 -1.44
CA LEU A 75 62.16 -23.65 -2.47
C LEU A 75 60.83 -24.15 -1.87
N SER A 76 60.90 -25.00 -0.84
CA SER A 76 59.72 -25.47 -0.10
C SER A 76 59.05 -24.34 0.69
N LEU A 77 59.84 -23.49 1.37
CA LEU A 77 59.31 -22.35 2.11
C LEU A 77 58.73 -21.27 1.18
N SER A 78 59.36 -21.03 0.03
CA SER A 78 58.87 -20.04 -0.94
C SER A 78 57.57 -20.48 -1.62
N LEU A 79 57.41 -21.77 -1.94
CA LEU A 79 56.17 -22.33 -2.47
C LEU A 79 55.05 -22.30 -1.42
N PHE A 80 55.36 -22.58 -0.15
CA PHE A 80 54.40 -22.47 0.95
C PHE A 80 53.93 -21.03 1.15
N PHE A 81 54.86 -20.07 1.20
CA PHE A 81 54.52 -18.65 1.32
C PHE A 81 53.68 -18.15 0.13
N PHE A 82 54.00 -18.58 -1.09
CA PHE A 82 53.22 -18.24 -2.28
C PHE A 82 51.80 -18.83 -2.21
N GLY A 83 51.63 -20.05 -1.71
CA GLY A 83 50.33 -20.66 -1.47
C GLY A 83 49.48 -19.88 -0.48
N VAL A 84 50.06 -19.48 0.67
CA VAL A 84 49.37 -18.67 1.69
C VAL A 84 48.96 -17.30 1.15
N VAL A 85 49.82 -16.65 0.37
CA VAL A 85 49.50 -15.35 -0.25
C VAL A 85 48.38 -15.49 -1.29
N ALA A 86 48.38 -16.56 -2.08
CA ALA A 86 47.33 -16.82 -3.07
C ALA A 86 45.97 -17.11 -2.40
N GLU A 87 45.96 -17.91 -1.33
CA GLU A 87 44.75 -18.17 -0.53
C GLU A 87 44.21 -16.90 0.12
N LEU A 88 45.09 -16.06 0.68
CA LEU A 88 44.71 -14.77 1.24
C LEU A 88 44.11 -13.84 0.19
N ALA A 89 44.70 -13.76 -1.01
CA ALA A 89 44.18 -12.96 -2.10
C ALA A 89 42.79 -13.45 -2.57
N ALA A 90 42.60 -14.77 -2.69
CA ALA A 90 41.31 -15.36 -3.02
C ALA A 90 40.24 -15.06 -1.95
N ALA A 91 40.61 -15.15 -0.67
CA ALA A 91 39.73 -14.80 0.44
C ALA A 91 39.36 -13.31 0.44
N GLU A 92 40.33 -12.42 0.21
CA GLU A 92 40.09 -10.97 0.08
C GLU A 92 39.16 -10.65 -1.10
N GLU A 93 39.33 -11.30 -2.25
CA GLU A 93 38.43 -11.13 -3.39
C GLU A 93 37.01 -11.61 -3.09
N ALA A 94 36.86 -12.76 -2.43
CA ALA A 94 35.55 -13.28 -2.04
C ALA A 94 34.84 -12.32 -1.09
N VAL A 95 35.56 -11.79 -0.09
CA VAL A 95 35.03 -10.77 0.82
C VAL A 95 34.66 -9.50 0.05
N ALA A 96 35.52 -9.01 -0.86
CA ALA A 96 35.25 -7.82 -1.65
C ALA A 96 34.00 -7.96 -2.53
N ARG A 97 33.81 -9.12 -3.16
CA ARG A 97 32.60 -9.42 -3.97
C ARG A 97 31.34 -9.45 -3.10
N SER A 98 31.38 -10.17 -1.98
CA SER A 98 30.22 -10.23 -1.05
C SER A 98 29.85 -8.85 -0.49
N LEU A 99 30.84 -7.99 -0.20
CA LEU A 99 30.60 -6.61 0.24
C LEU A 99 29.94 -5.76 -0.84
N LEU A 100 30.33 -5.93 -2.11
CA LEU A 100 29.69 -5.23 -3.23
C LEU A 100 28.24 -5.69 -3.43
N GLU A 101 27.99 -6.99 -3.41
CA GLU A 101 26.63 -7.55 -3.49
C GLU A 101 25.75 -7.01 -2.37
N ARG A 102 26.25 -7.00 -1.13
CA ARG A 102 25.54 -6.44 0.02
C ARG A 102 25.29 -4.95 -0.12
N GLN A 103 26.24 -4.19 -0.68
CA GLN A 103 26.07 -2.76 -0.96
C GLN A 103 24.98 -2.52 -2.00
N GLU A 104 24.91 -3.34 -3.05
CA GLU A 104 23.85 -3.26 -4.05
C GLU A 104 22.48 -3.60 -3.48
N GLU A 105 22.39 -4.65 -2.66
CA GLU A 105 21.17 -5.00 -1.94
C GLU A 105 20.67 -3.86 -1.06
N LEU A 106 21.57 -3.22 -0.29
CA LEU A 106 21.23 -2.06 0.53
C LEU A 106 20.76 -0.87 -0.33
N LYS A 107 21.40 -0.63 -1.48
CA LYS A 107 20.96 0.40 -2.44
C LYS A 107 19.57 0.10 -3.00
N ARG A 108 19.29 -1.15 -3.36
CA ARG A 108 17.95 -1.59 -3.83
C ARG A 108 16.91 -1.47 -2.72
N GLY A 109 17.24 -1.90 -1.51
CA GLY A 109 16.38 -1.76 -0.32
C GLY A 109 16.04 -0.31 -0.02
N ARG A 110 17.04 0.59 -0.08
CA ARG A 110 16.84 2.02 0.14
C ARG A 110 15.96 2.68 -0.92
N ARG A 111 16.05 2.26 -2.19
CA ARG A 111 15.13 2.76 -3.23
C ARG A 111 13.69 2.36 -2.93
N ARG A 112 13.45 1.08 -2.64
CA ARG A 112 12.12 0.57 -2.28
C ARG A 112 11.53 1.25 -1.03
N LEU A 113 12.36 1.52 -0.02
CA LEU A 113 11.91 2.25 1.16
C LEU A 113 11.44 3.66 0.82
N ARG A 114 12.18 4.40 -0.02
CA ARG A 114 11.76 5.74 -0.47
C ARG A 114 10.47 5.71 -1.28
N GLU A 115 10.33 4.74 -2.17
CA GLU A 115 9.10 4.55 -2.96
C GLU A 115 7.89 4.31 -2.03
N LEU A 116 8.04 3.45 -1.01
CA LEU A 116 7.00 3.21 -0.01
C LEU A 116 6.71 4.43 0.87
N GLU A 117 7.74 5.19 1.28
CA GLU A 117 7.57 6.44 2.03
C GLU A 117 6.76 7.46 1.24
N GLU A 118 7.05 7.62 -0.05
CA GLU A 118 6.28 8.49 -0.95
C GLU A 118 4.84 8.00 -1.16
N GLU A 119 4.61 6.69 -1.25
CA GLU A 119 3.27 6.11 -1.33
C GLU A 119 2.46 6.35 -0.06
N VAL A 120 3.08 6.17 1.11
CA VAL A 120 2.44 6.45 2.40
C VAL A 120 2.07 7.92 2.51
N GLU A 121 2.95 8.83 2.10
CA GLU A 121 2.67 10.26 2.17
C GLU A 121 1.53 10.66 1.22
N ARG A 122 1.56 10.16 -0.02
CA ARG A 122 0.44 10.34 -0.97
C ARG A 122 -0.89 9.80 -0.42
N ALA A 123 -0.86 8.63 0.24
CA ALA A 123 -2.06 8.04 0.85
C ALA A 123 -2.57 8.87 2.03
N ARG A 124 -1.67 9.47 2.83
CA ARG A 124 -2.04 10.37 3.93
C ARG A 124 -2.69 11.65 3.42
N GLU A 125 -2.13 12.27 2.39
CA GLU A 125 -2.71 13.46 1.75
C GLU A 125 -4.09 13.16 1.18
N ALA A 126 -4.25 12.04 0.48
CA ALA A 126 -5.55 11.57 0.00
C ALA A 126 -6.53 11.29 1.15
N GLY A 127 -6.07 10.69 2.24
CA GLY A 127 -6.86 10.47 3.44
C GLY A 127 -7.34 11.78 4.09
N ALA A 128 -6.46 12.78 4.20
CA ALA A 128 -6.77 14.08 4.76
C ALA A 128 -7.80 14.85 3.91
N THR A 129 -7.67 14.80 2.58
CA THR A 129 -8.65 15.43 1.68
C THR A 129 -10.01 14.75 1.75
N LEU A 130 -10.07 13.41 1.76
CA LEU A 130 -11.32 12.66 1.95
C LEU A 130 -11.95 12.92 3.32
N GLN A 131 -11.15 13.05 4.37
CA GLN A 131 -11.66 13.38 5.70
C GLN A 131 -12.28 14.78 5.74
N ALA A 132 -11.63 15.76 5.09
CA ALA A 132 -12.16 17.12 4.99
C ALA A 132 -13.50 17.16 4.23
N THR A 133 -13.61 16.46 3.09
CA THR A 133 -14.86 16.39 2.33
C THR A 133 -15.95 15.66 3.11
N ASN A 134 -15.62 14.58 3.83
CA ASN A 134 -16.59 13.88 4.67
C ASN A 134 -17.16 14.78 5.78
N ASN A 135 -16.30 15.57 6.43
CA ASN A 135 -16.72 16.52 7.45
C ASN A 135 -17.62 17.62 6.89
N ALA A 136 -17.31 18.16 5.71
CA ALA A 136 -18.14 19.15 5.04
C ALA A 136 -19.54 18.58 4.71
N LEU A 137 -19.60 17.38 4.13
CA LEU A 137 -20.88 16.72 3.83
C LEU A 137 -21.71 16.41 5.08
N ARG A 138 -21.06 16.08 6.21
CA ARG A 138 -21.75 15.89 7.49
C ARG A 138 -22.38 17.19 8.00
N GLN A 139 -21.70 18.32 7.86
CA GLN A 139 -22.25 19.63 8.22
C GLN A 139 -23.45 19.98 7.33
N GLU A 140 -23.36 19.77 6.02
CA GLU A 140 -24.48 19.98 5.09
C GLU A 140 -25.68 19.10 5.45
N LEU A 141 -25.46 17.83 5.81
CA LEU A 141 -26.52 16.93 6.26
C LEU A 141 -27.19 17.40 7.54
N GLU A 142 -26.42 17.92 8.51
CA GLU A 142 -26.97 18.49 9.74
C GLU A 142 -27.77 19.76 9.46
N GLU A 143 -27.30 20.61 8.56
CA GLU A 143 -28.01 21.81 8.14
C GLU A 143 -29.35 21.46 7.48
N LEU A 144 -29.35 20.53 6.52
CA LEU A 144 -30.58 20.05 5.87
C LEU A 144 -31.55 19.41 6.85
N ARG A 145 -31.05 18.63 7.82
CA ARG A 145 -31.90 18.08 8.90
C ARG A 145 -32.50 19.18 9.76
N GLY A 146 -31.72 20.22 10.07
CA GLY A 146 -32.21 21.40 10.79
C GLY A 146 -33.28 22.15 10.01
N GLN A 147 -33.11 22.30 8.69
CA GLN A 147 -34.11 22.90 7.80
C GLN A 147 -35.39 22.05 7.74
N SER A 148 -35.28 20.73 7.60
CA SER A 148 -36.42 19.80 7.60
C SER A 148 -37.23 19.94 8.89
N ARG A 149 -36.56 19.95 10.06
CA ARG A 149 -37.24 20.12 11.35
C ARG A 149 -37.97 21.47 11.45
N ARG A 150 -37.37 22.56 10.97
CA ARG A 150 -38.02 23.89 10.97
C ARG A 150 -39.26 23.92 10.07
N LEU A 151 -39.23 23.21 8.94
CA LEU A 151 -40.38 23.08 8.05
C LEU A 151 -41.48 22.23 8.69
N GLU A 152 -41.13 21.14 9.37
CA GLU A 152 -42.07 20.32 10.14
C GLU A 152 -42.75 21.14 11.25
N GLU A 153 -41.99 21.85 12.08
CA GLU A 153 -42.51 22.74 13.12
C GLU A 153 -43.39 23.87 12.55
N GLY A 154 -43.07 24.37 11.36
CA GLY A 154 -43.88 25.35 10.65
C GLY A 154 -45.19 24.78 10.08
N GLY A 155 -45.17 23.53 9.59
CA GLY A 155 -46.35 22.83 9.11
C GLY A 155 -47.34 22.51 10.23
N GLU A 156 -46.84 22.17 11.42
CA GLU A 156 -47.68 21.92 12.60
C GLU A 156 -48.50 23.15 13.04
N GLN A 157 -48.02 24.38 12.79
CA GLN A 157 -48.78 25.61 13.03
C GLN A 157 -49.88 25.87 11.99
N GLU A 158 -49.74 25.38 10.76
CA GLU A 158 -50.77 25.47 9.72
C GLU A 158 -51.83 24.35 9.85
N ASP A 159 -51.49 23.24 10.54
CA ASP A 159 -52.33 22.05 10.68
C ASP A 159 -53.41 22.11 11.78
N GLU A 160 -53.43 23.12 12.66
CA GLU A 160 -54.40 23.17 13.78
C GLU A 160 -55.87 23.33 13.33
N ALA A 161 -56.11 23.76 12.08
CA ALA A 161 -57.44 23.93 11.51
C ALA A 161 -57.95 22.71 10.71
N VAL A 162 -57.10 21.72 10.41
CA VAL A 162 -57.45 20.55 9.60
C VAL A 162 -57.38 19.29 10.48
N PRO A 163 -58.43 18.45 10.56
CA PRO A 163 -58.30 17.17 11.25
C PRO A 163 -57.11 16.42 10.67
N SER A 164 -56.12 16.09 11.53
CA SER A 164 -54.89 15.41 11.12
C SER A 164 -55.19 14.33 10.08
N ALA A 165 -54.48 14.34 8.95
CA ALA A 165 -54.65 13.32 7.91
C ALA A 165 -54.51 11.90 8.47
N ALA A 166 -53.70 11.73 9.53
CA ALA A 166 -53.58 10.48 10.26
C ALA A 166 -54.90 10.08 10.95
N TYR A 167 -55.61 11.02 11.57
CA TYR A 167 -56.92 10.77 12.18
C TYR A 167 -57.96 10.36 11.14
N VAL A 168 -58.00 11.06 10.00
CA VAL A 168 -58.95 10.75 8.91
C VAL A 168 -58.68 9.36 8.33
N THR A 169 -57.42 9.01 8.06
CA THR A 169 -57.04 7.68 7.58
C THR A 169 -57.36 6.60 8.61
N GLN A 170 -57.07 6.84 9.89
CA GLN A 170 -57.43 5.91 10.97
C GLN A 170 -58.95 5.72 11.08
N LEU A 171 -59.73 6.77 10.88
CA LEU A 171 -61.19 6.69 10.91
C LEU A 171 -61.70 5.84 9.74
N TYR A 172 -61.19 6.05 8.53
CA TYR A 172 -61.53 5.23 7.38
C TYR A 172 -61.18 3.76 7.61
N TYR A 173 -60.00 3.46 8.14
CA TYR A 173 -59.62 2.09 8.48
C TYR A 173 -60.52 1.48 9.56
N LYS A 174 -60.88 2.23 10.61
CA LYS A 174 -61.77 1.72 11.67
C LYS A 174 -63.16 1.35 11.14
N ILE A 175 -63.65 2.12 10.17
CA ILE A 175 -64.97 1.92 9.56
C ILE A 175 -64.92 0.78 8.54
N SER A 176 -63.97 0.82 7.60
CA SER A 176 -63.95 -0.12 6.48
C SER A 176 -63.20 -1.41 6.78
N ARG A 177 -62.22 -1.37 7.69
CA ARG A 177 -61.23 -2.44 7.95
C ARG A 177 -60.44 -2.84 6.70
N ILE A 178 -60.29 -1.94 5.74
CA ILE A 178 -59.53 -2.18 4.52
C ILE A 178 -58.14 -1.54 4.64
N ASP A 179 -57.12 -2.35 4.36
CA ASP A 179 -55.75 -1.89 4.17
C ASP A 179 -55.42 -1.89 2.66
N TRP A 180 -54.89 -0.78 2.15
CA TRP A 180 -54.70 -0.56 0.72
C TRP A 180 -53.25 -0.82 0.29
N ASP A 181 -53.07 -1.38 -0.90
CA ASP A 181 -51.76 -1.58 -1.52
C ASP A 181 -51.34 -0.29 -2.26
N TYR A 182 -50.49 0.51 -1.63
CA TYR A 182 -50.03 1.80 -2.16
C TYR A 182 -48.98 1.67 -3.28
N GLU A 183 -48.45 0.47 -3.51
CA GLU A 183 -47.51 0.19 -4.61
C GLU A 183 -48.24 -0.22 -5.91
N ALA A 184 -49.57 -0.37 -5.86
CA ALA A 184 -50.39 -0.70 -7.01
C ALA A 184 -50.60 0.50 -7.96
N GLU A 185 -50.88 0.21 -9.23
CA GLU A 185 -51.22 1.25 -10.22
C GLU A 185 -52.46 2.06 -9.79
N PRO A 186 -52.52 3.39 -10.02
CA PRO A 186 -53.63 4.24 -9.54
C PRO A 186 -55.04 3.85 -10.04
N ALA A 187 -55.11 3.11 -11.15
CA ALA A 187 -56.36 2.61 -11.70
C ALA A 187 -56.78 1.26 -11.10
N ARG A 188 -55.92 0.60 -10.33
CA ARG A 188 -56.15 -0.71 -9.73
C ARG A 188 -56.41 -0.53 -8.24
N ILE A 189 -57.61 -0.88 -7.81
CA ILE A 189 -58.03 -0.80 -6.42
C ILE A 189 -57.69 -2.14 -5.78
N LYS A 190 -56.57 -2.16 -5.03
CA LYS A 190 -56.02 -3.38 -4.46
C LYS A 190 -55.78 -3.22 -2.97
N GLY A 191 -56.15 -4.23 -2.19
CA GLY A 191 -56.04 -4.18 -0.74
C GLY A 191 -56.47 -5.47 -0.06
N ILE A 192 -56.57 -5.44 1.26
CA ILE A 192 -57.01 -6.56 2.09
C ILE A 192 -58.07 -6.04 3.06
N HIS A 193 -59.24 -6.69 3.07
CA HIS A 193 -60.31 -6.43 4.03
C HIS A 193 -60.18 -7.37 5.24
N TYR A 194 -60.15 -6.80 6.45
CA TYR A 194 -60.05 -7.50 7.72
C TYR A 194 -61.40 -7.51 8.45
N GLY A 195 -62.23 -8.50 8.13
CA GLY A 195 -63.48 -8.76 8.84
C GLY A 195 -63.28 -9.57 10.13
N PRO A 196 -64.38 -9.95 10.82
CA PRO A 196 -64.34 -10.92 11.93
C PRO A 196 -63.95 -12.34 11.48
N ASP A 197 -63.99 -12.61 10.18
CA ASP A 197 -63.62 -13.87 9.55
C ASP A 197 -62.20 -13.81 8.92
N ILE A 198 -61.90 -14.75 8.01
CA ILE A 198 -60.64 -14.80 7.26
C ILE A 198 -60.50 -13.54 6.39
N ALA A 199 -59.31 -12.95 6.41
CA ALA A 199 -58.98 -11.76 5.62
C ALA A 199 -59.22 -12.00 4.12
N GLN A 200 -59.87 -11.04 3.46
CA GLN A 200 -60.29 -11.16 2.06
C GLN A 200 -59.48 -10.23 1.16
N PRO A 201 -58.84 -10.74 0.10
CA PRO A 201 -58.13 -9.89 -0.86
C PRO A 201 -59.13 -9.11 -1.74
N ILE A 202 -58.83 -7.84 -1.97
CA ILE A 202 -59.52 -6.96 -2.91
C ILE A 202 -58.59 -6.70 -4.08
N ASP A 203 -59.08 -6.92 -5.30
CA ASP A 203 -58.35 -6.62 -6.53
C ASP A 203 -59.36 -6.28 -7.64
N ILE A 204 -59.52 -4.98 -7.91
CA ILE A 204 -60.51 -4.46 -8.85
C ILE A 204 -59.82 -3.54 -9.85
N ASP A 205 -60.06 -3.73 -11.14
CA ASP A 205 -59.67 -2.77 -12.16
C ASP A 205 -60.70 -1.62 -12.23
N GLY A 206 -60.32 -0.46 -11.72
CA GLY A 206 -61.16 0.75 -11.69
C GLY A 206 -61.52 1.29 -13.07
N ARG A 207 -60.90 0.81 -14.16
CA ARG A 207 -61.30 1.18 -15.54
C ARG A 207 -62.49 0.39 -16.05
N GLN A 208 -62.73 -0.80 -15.50
CA GLN A 208 -63.78 -1.72 -15.96
C GLN A 208 -65.08 -1.55 -15.19
N HIS A 209 -65.04 -0.81 -14.08
CA HIS A 209 -66.17 -0.65 -13.17
C HIS A 209 -66.52 0.82 -12.94
N SER A 210 -67.81 1.10 -12.74
CA SER A 210 -68.26 2.44 -12.37
C SER A 210 -67.91 2.76 -10.91
N ARG A 211 -67.76 4.05 -10.59
CA ARG A 211 -67.47 4.50 -9.21
C ARG A 211 -68.55 4.07 -8.20
N CYS A 212 -69.81 4.02 -8.63
CA CYS A 212 -70.92 3.55 -7.79
C CYS A 212 -70.78 2.06 -7.51
N PHE A 213 -70.54 1.24 -8.55
CA PHE A 213 -70.34 -0.20 -8.38
C PHE A 213 -69.19 -0.51 -7.41
N VAL A 214 -68.05 0.18 -7.57
CA VAL A 214 -66.89 0.02 -6.68
C VAL A 214 -67.26 0.38 -5.25
N SER A 215 -67.91 1.52 -5.03
CA SER A 215 -68.33 1.95 -3.69
C SER A 215 -69.30 0.94 -3.06
N ASP A 216 -70.32 0.52 -3.79
CA ASP A 216 -71.34 -0.43 -3.32
C ASP A 216 -70.71 -1.78 -2.97
N TYR A 217 -69.79 -2.26 -3.80
CA TYR A 217 -69.04 -3.49 -3.53
C TYR A 217 -68.21 -3.37 -2.25
N LEU A 218 -67.42 -2.30 -2.10
CA LEU A 218 -66.59 -2.10 -0.91
C LEU A 218 -67.42 -1.99 0.37
N TRP A 219 -68.55 -1.28 0.31
CA TRP A 219 -69.46 -1.17 1.46
C TRP A 219 -70.20 -2.47 1.77
N SER A 220 -70.40 -3.36 0.79
CA SER A 220 -70.99 -4.68 1.04
C SER A 220 -70.10 -5.60 1.89
N LEU A 221 -68.79 -5.32 1.95
CA LEU A 221 -67.83 -6.05 2.79
C LEU A 221 -67.94 -5.67 4.27
N VAL A 222 -68.43 -4.45 4.57
CA VAL A 222 -68.52 -3.93 5.93
C VAL A 222 -69.76 -4.52 6.62
N PRO A 223 -69.60 -5.22 7.75
CA PRO A 223 -70.75 -5.80 8.45
C PRO A 223 -71.71 -4.71 8.94
N THR A 224 -73.01 -4.93 8.73
CA THR A 224 -74.09 -4.02 9.16
C THR A 224 -74.85 -4.50 10.41
N ALA A 225 -74.43 -5.64 10.98
CA ALA A 225 -74.95 -6.15 12.23
C ALA A 225 -74.38 -5.37 13.43
N TRP A 226 -75.23 -5.03 14.40
CA TRP A 226 -74.91 -4.24 15.60
C TRP A 226 -74.93 -5.10 16.86
#